data_AF-A0A498KWN1-F1
#
_entry.id   AF-A0A498KWN1-F1
#
_cell.length_a   1.000
_cell.length_b   1.000
_cell.length_c   1.000
_cell.angle_alpha   90.00
_cell.angle_beta   90.00
_cell.angle_gamma   90.00
#
_symmetry.space_group_name_H-M   'P 1'
#
loop_
_entity.id
_entity.type
_entity.pdbx_description
1 polymer ?
#
loop_
_entity_poly.entity_id
_entity_poly.type
_entity_poly.pdbx_seq_one_letter_code
_entity_poly.pdbx_strand_id
1 'polypeptide(L)'
;MSKERKRKGHQNPQNSVGDFEEERDLTEKSTAEQMPGIELTEGGFTDDTEVLTTDGPRAVSDLTIGTVVYALDPVTELCKLKPITSIQQVAPPAELINIQTRRSNLRVAPDHRIPFQTDSVGETRFQRACELHEKSIYRFINGWRQRPGYRLEGVDITNLVTDYEIRVWSEDHGHTFRAALPDGCDPIRQNSHTGYYFDPETFKQYQPAIESIADDVSLVAGPNARGRPYRFDGDDFIEFIGWFATEGNVYWPQSSDTAQVQIAQENTTHRETIAGLLKRMGLQGSVDSRSFEFSSTVFGTLFESLCGVGSQQKRLPALVWQTDQRQRQLLFETLMAGDGNDRGVYYTSSAQLASDMMRLCIELGIKPQYARRDQMWRLSTNCVNDGFKPDQNVRWIDASADLYRMTVADYGLVLAGRDGKFQWVGVSGVS
;
A
#
# COMPACT_ATOMS: atom_id res chain seq x y z
N MET A 1 37.91 42.64 -52.40
CA MET A 1 37.87 43.20 -51.04
C MET A 1 36.59 42.76 -50.37
N SER A 2 36.71 42.33 -49.11
CA SER A 2 35.69 42.08 -48.07
C SER A 2 34.41 41.34 -48.45
N LYS A 3 34.23 40.09 -47.96
CA LYS A 3 33.69 39.73 -46.61
C LYS A 3 32.18 40.03 -46.52
N GLU A 4 31.30 39.18 -45.99
CA GLU A 4 31.38 37.91 -45.28
C GLU A 4 29.93 37.42 -45.08
N ARG A 5 29.72 36.09 -45.12
CA ARG A 5 28.83 35.28 -44.24
C ARG A 5 27.32 35.57 -44.22
N LYS A 6 26.39 34.62 -44.05
CA LYS A 6 26.36 33.18 -43.76
C LYS A 6 24.92 32.75 -44.11
N ARG A 7 24.71 31.77 -44.99
CA ARG A 7 23.42 31.04 -45.07
C ARG A 7 23.64 29.66 -44.46
N LYS A 8 23.16 29.47 -43.23
CA LYS A 8 22.99 28.13 -42.63
C LYS A 8 21.62 27.63 -43.05
N GLY A 9 21.59 26.45 -43.67
CA GLY A 9 20.36 25.74 -44.00
C GLY A 9 19.62 25.35 -42.72
N HIS A 10 18.32 25.65 -42.68
CA HIS A 10 17.38 25.02 -41.77
C HIS A 10 16.91 23.73 -42.44
N GLN A 11 17.34 22.60 -41.87
CA GLN A 11 16.73 21.31 -42.13
C GLN A 11 15.41 21.25 -41.34
N ASN A 12 14.37 20.89 -42.07
CA ASN A 12 13.08 20.45 -41.58
C ASN A 12 13.26 19.05 -40.95
N PRO A 13 12.69 18.72 -39.79
CA PRO A 13 12.34 17.35 -39.47
C PRO A 13 10.83 17.19 -39.52
N GLN A 14 10.41 16.38 -40.49
CA GLN A 14 9.10 15.78 -40.55
C GLN A 14 8.85 14.96 -39.28
N ASN A 15 7.67 15.13 -38.70
CA ASN A 15 7.08 14.20 -37.74
C ASN A 15 6.93 12.83 -38.42
N SER A 16 7.71 11.85 -37.98
CA SER A 16 7.46 10.44 -38.21
C SER A 16 7.12 9.80 -36.87
N VAL A 17 5.93 9.21 -36.85
CA VAL A 17 5.50 8.15 -35.93
C VAL A 17 6.62 7.10 -35.82
N GLY A 18 7.04 6.80 -34.59
CA GLY A 18 7.91 5.68 -34.22
C GLY A 18 7.58 5.34 -32.77
N ASP A 19 6.80 4.29 -32.57
CA ASP A 19 7.27 2.91 -32.37
C ASP A 19 7.74 2.69 -30.93
N PHE A 20 6.89 1.95 -30.21
CA PHE A 20 7.20 1.24 -28.99
C PHE A 20 8.31 0.23 -29.30
N GLU A 21 9.55 0.56 -28.97
CA GLU A 21 10.63 -0.43 -28.93
C GLU A 21 11.37 -0.41 -27.58
N GLU A 22 11.19 -1.54 -26.89
CA GLU A 22 12.20 -2.33 -26.20
C GLU A 22 12.98 -1.67 -25.06
N GLU A 23 12.56 -2.01 -23.84
CA GLU A 23 13.40 -2.10 -22.65
C GLU A 23 14.70 -2.85 -23.00
N ARG A 24 15.81 -2.11 -23.07
CA ARG A 24 17.13 -2.70 -23.20
C ARG A 24 17.54 -3.33 -21.88
N ASP A 25 17.49 -4.65 -21.90
CA ASP A 25 18.12 -5.60 -21.01
C ASP A 25 19.60 -5.24 -20.78
N LEU A 26 19.87 -4.59 -19.64
CA LEU A 26 21.22 -4.49 -19.10
C LEU A 26 21.52 -5.82 -18.40
N THR A 27 22.03 -6.74 -19.20
CA THR A 27 22.64 -8.00 -18.77
C THR A 27 23.86 -7.72 -17.88
N GLU A 28 23.62 -7.48 -16.59
CA GLU A 28 24.59 -7.84 -15.57
C GLU A 28 24.69 -9.37 -15.56
N LYS A 29 25.82 -9.86 -16.06
CA LYS A 29 26.26 -11.25 -15.91
C LYS A 29 26.42 -11.58 -14.42
N SER A 30 25.31 -11.84 -13.76
CA SER A 30 25.27 -12.73 -12.61
C SER A 30 25.50 -14.13 -13.15
N THR A 31 26.72 -14.64 -12.93
CA THR A 31 26.95 -16.08 -12.93
C THR A 31 26.08 -16.67 -11.82
N ALA A 32 24.84 -16.99 -12.19
CA ALA A 32 24.05 -17.99 -11.51
C ALA A 32 24.85 -19.29 -11.60
N GLU A 33 25.59 -19.61 -10.55
CA GLU A 33 25.88 -20.99 -10.25
C GLU A 33 24.52 -21.68 -10.16
N GLN A 34 24.19 -22.43 -11.22
CA GLN A 34 23.06 -23.34 -11.23
C GLN A 34 23.24 -24.31 -10.06
N MET A 35 22.47 -24.12 -8.99
CA MET A 35 22.38 -25.12 -7.94
C MET A 35 21.72 -26.38 -8.56
N PRO A 36 22.40 -27.54 -8.57
CA PRO A 36 21.87 -28.73 -9.21
C PRO A 36 20.73 -29.30 -8.36
N GLY A 37 19.58 -29.57 -9.00
CA GLY A 37 18.52 -30.46 -8.51
C GLY A 37 18.16 -30.28 -7.03
N ILE A 38 17.39 -29.24 -6.71
CA ILE A 38 16.82 -29.08 -5.36
C ILE A 38 15.75 -30.16 -5.18
N GLU A 39 16.13 -31.31 -4.61
CA GLU A 39 15.18 -32.16 -3.90
C GLU A 39 14.45 -31.26 -2.89
N LEU A 40 13.11 -31.23 -2.97
CA LEU A 40 12.27 -30.58 -1.96
C LEU A 40 12.79 -31.01 -0.60
N THR A 41 13.28 -30.05 0.20
CA THR A 41 13.65 -30.36 1.58
C THR A 41 12.42 -30.95 2.27
N GLU A 42 12.64 -31.98 3.11
CA GLU A 42 11.58 -32.70 3.84
C GLU A 42 10.84 -31.84 4.90
N GLY A 43 10.93 -30.51 4.80
CA GLY A 43 10.19 -29.56 5.60
C GLY A 43 8.68 -29.64 5.39
N GLY A 44 7.94 -28.77 6.07
CA GLY A 44 6.53 -28.52 5.79
C GLY A 44 5.88 -27.77 6.95
N PHE A 45 4.75 -27.14 6.66
CA PHE A 45 3.93 -26.41 7.62
C PHE A 45 2.64 -27.18 7.91
N THR A 46 2.08 -27.04 9.11
CA THR A 46 0.69 -27.49 9.35
C THR A 46 -0.28 -26.66 8.51
N ASP A 47 -1.41 -27.28 8.14
CA ASP A 47 -2.51 -26.68 7.36
C ASP A 47 -2.94 -25.27 7.83
N ASP A 48 -3.00 -25.08 9.14
CA ASP A 48 -3.39 -23.85 9.81
C ASP A 48 -2.28 -22.78 9.89
N THR A 49 -1.10 -23.03 9.33
CA THR A 49 -0.04 -22.02 9.24
C THR A 49 -0.44 -20.93 8.26
N GLU A 50 -0.55 -19.71 8.75
CA GLU A 50 -0.83 -18.51 7.98
C GLU A 50 0.44 -17.98 7.32
N VAL A 51 0.36 -17.63 6.04
CA VAL A 51 1.39 -16.92 5.27
C VAL A 51 0.89 -15.53 4.93
N LEU A 52 1.74 -14.51 5.07
CA LEU A 52 1.37 -13.13 4.75
C LEU A 52 1.34 -12.89 3.23
N THR A 53 0.16 -12.51 2.74
CA THR A 53 -0.08 -12.10 1.35
C THR A 53 -0.34 -10.60 1.24
N THR A 54 -0.61 -10.09 0.03
CA THR A 54 -1.08 -8.71 -0.17
C THR A 54 -2.47 -8.45 0.43
N ASP A 55 -3.25 -9.51 0.63
CA ASP A 55 -4.63 -9.45 1.13
C ASP A 55 -4.71 -9.89 2.60
N GLY A 56 -3.57 -9.94 3.29
CA GLY A 56 -3.46 -10.37 4.68
C GLY A 56 -3.02 -11.83 4.85
N PRO A 57 -3.11 -12.35 6.08
CA PRO A 57 -2.73 -13.72 6.40
C PRO A 57 -3.72 -14.71 5.75
N ARG A 58 -3.19 -15.73 5.08
CA ARG A 58 -3.97 -16.85 4.54
C ARG A 58 -3.38 -18.17 5.00
N ALA A 59 -4.21 -19.12 5.42
CA ALA A 59 -3.77 -20.46 5.78
C ALA A 59 -3.06 -21.12 4.59
N VAL A 60 -2.00 -21.88 4.84
CA VAL A 60 -1.21 -22.52 3.79
C VAL A 60 -2.05 -23.52 2.99
N SER A 61 -3.06 -24.13 3.62
CA SER A 61 -4.04 -24.99 2.95
C SER A 61 -4.89 -24.28 1.90
N ASP A 62 -5.04 -22.96 2.01
CA ASP A 62 -5.86 -22.13 1.12
C ASP A 62 -5.03 -21.46 0.01
N LEU A 63 -3.72 -21.67 0.01
CA LEU A 63 -2.80 -21.09 -0.98
C LEU A 63 -2.77 -21.91 -2.26
N THR A 64 -2.62 -21.21 -3.38
CA THR A 64 -2.52 -21.81 -4.71
C THR A 64 -1.31 -21.28 -5.46
N ILE A 65 -0.85 -22.02 -6.47
CA ILE A 65 0.22 -21.57 -7.38
C ILE A 65 -0.18 -20.21 -7.98
N GLY A 66 0.75 -19.26 -7.98
CA GLY A 66 0.53 -17.88 -8.41
C GLY A 66 0.08 -16.93 -7.29
N THR A 67 -0.30 -17.44 -6.11
CA THR A 67 -0.58 -16.58 -4.95
C THR A 67 0.67 -15.79 -4.59
N VAL A 68 0.52 -14.47 -4.41
CA VAL A 68 1.64 -13.56 -4.13
C VAL A 68 1.81 -13.41 -2.62
N VAL A 69 3.02 -13.73 -2.14
CA VAL A 69 3.38 -13.70 -0.71
C VAL A 69 4.55 -12.76 -0.45
N TYR A 70 4.66 -12.30 0.80
CA TYR A 70 5.88 -11.64 1.26
C TYR A 70 7.00 -12.65 1.41
N ALA A 71 8.06 -12.46 0.64
CA ALA A 71 9.25 -13.28 0.65
C ALA A 71 10.49 -12.44 1.00
N LEU A 72 11.44 -13.06 1.68
CA LEU A 72 12.72 -12.45 2.04
C LEU A 72 13.89 -13.23 1.45
N ASP A 73 14.82 -12.50 0.83
CA ASP A 73 16.12 -13.03 0.44
C ASP A 73 17.03 -13.04 1.68
N PRO A 74 17.49 -14.20 2.16
CA PRO A 74 18.29 -14.31 3.38
C PRO A 74 19.69 -13.67 3.28
N VAL A 75 20.20 -13.43 2.06
CA VAL A 75 21.52 -12.87 1.79
C VAL A 75 21.44 -11.35 1.67
N THR A 76 20.55 -10.85 0.82
CA THR A 76 20.42 -9.40 0.59
C THR A 76 19.53 -8.70 1.62
N GLU A 77 18.82 -9.49 2.44
CA GLU A 77 17.77 -9.07 3.37
C GLU A 77 16.65 -8.27 2.68
N LEU A 78 16.52 -8.37 1.36
CA LEU A 78 15.54 -7.60 0.60
C LEU A 78 14.19 -8.31 0.64
N CYS A 79 13.18 -7.66 1.20
CA CYS A 79 11.80 -8.15 1.20
C CYS A 79 11.09 -7.77 -0.12
N LYS A 80 10.46 -8.75 -0.78
CA LYS A 80 9.69 -8.56 -2.02
C LYS A 80 8.45 -9.44 -2.04
N LEU A 81 7.44 -8.97 -2.77
CA LEU A 81 6.32 -9.82 -3.19
C LEU A 81 6.82 -10.81 -4.26
N LYS A 82 6.51 -12.09 -4.04
CA LYS A 82 6.87 -13.18 -4.95
C LYS A 82 5.73 -14.19 -5.07
N PRO A 83 5.49 -14.76 -6.27
CA PRO A 83 4.49 -15.80 -6.45
C PRO A 83 4.96 -17.14 -5.90
N ILE A 84 4.02 -17.92 -5.37
CA ILE A 84 4.21 -19.34 -5.08
C ILE A 84 4.30 -20.09 -6.40
N THR A 85 5.36 -20.89 -6.57
CA THR A 85 5.62 -21.68 -7.78
C THR A 85 5.29 -23.16 -7.60
N SER A 86 5.26 -23.65 -6.35
CA SER A 86 4.81 -24.99 -6.02
C SER A 86 4.19 -25.03 -4.62
N ILE A 87 3.12 -25.79 -4.47
CA ILE A 87 2.55 -26.15 -3.18
C ILE A 87 2.11 -27.62 -3.22
N GLN A 88 2.49 -28.39 -2.21
CA GLN A 88 2.25 -29.83 -2.14
C GLN A 88 1.78 -30.22 -0.74
N GLN A 89 0.67 -30.93 -0.67
CA GLN A 89 0.21 -31.60 0.53
C GLN A 89 0.92 -32.95 0.65
N VAL A 90 1.53 -33.20 1.81
CA VAL A 90 2.30 -34.40 2.10
C VAL A 90 1.86 -35.02 3.42
N ALA A 91 1.95 -36.34 3.52
CA ALA A 91 1.68 -37.06 4.75
C ALA A 91 2.62 -36.57 5.87
N PRO A 92 2.13 -36.43 7.11
CA PRO A 92 2.96 -35.94 8.19
C PRO A 92 3.94 -37.01 8.70
N PRO A 93 5.08 -36.60 9.27
CA PRO A 93 5.89 -37.48 10.12
C PRO A 93 5.13 -37.83 11.42
N ALA A 94 5.68 -38.72 12.25
CA ALA A 94 5.06 -39.06 13.54
C ALA A 94 4.98 -37.86 14.50
N GLU A 95 6.03 -37.03 14.53
CA GLU A 95 6.12 -35.86 15.41
C GLU A 95 6.56 -34.61 14.64
N LEU A 96 6.13 -33.45 15.11
CA LEU A 96 6.45 -32.12 14.61
C LEU A 96 7.19 -31.30 15.65
N ILE A 97 7.84 -30.23 15.18
CA ILE A 97 8.49 -29.23 16.04
C ILE A 97 7.57 -28.02 16.18
N ASN A 98 7.17 -27.74 17.42
CA ASN A 98 6.47 -26.51 17.79
C ASN A 98 7.48 -25.50 18.36
N ILE A 99 7.61 -24.34 17.70
CA ILE A 99 8.41 -23.21 18.15
C ILE A 99 7.45 -22.09 18.55
N GLN A 100 7.31 -21.86 19.86
CA GLN A 100 6.33 -20.92 20.37
C GLN A 100 6.95 -19.91 21.33
N THR A 101 6.76 -18.63 20.98
CA THR A 101 7.15 -17.48 21.81
C THR A 101 5.94 -16.57 22.02
N ARG A 102 6.14 -15.44 22.70
CA ARG A 102 5.12 -14.39 22.78
C ARG A 102 4.79 -13.81 21.40
N ARG A 103 5.74 -13.84 20.47
CA ARG A 103 5.71 -13.09 19.20
C ARG A 103 5.75 -13.94 17.92
N SER A 104 6.03 -15.23 18.04
CA SER A 104 6.10 -16.19 16.92
C SER A 104 5.45 -17.51 17.33
N ASN A 105 4.82 -18.20 16.38
CA ASN A 105 4.20 -19.50 16.60
C ASN A 105 4.30 -20.31 15.31
N LEU A 106 5.15 -21.32 15.29
CA LEU A 106 5.43 -22.17 14.13
C LEU A 106 5.25 -23.64 14.51
N ARG A 107 4.62 -24.40 13.62
CA ARG A 107 4.58 -25.87 13.67
C ARG A 107 5.09 -26.41 12.35
N VAL A 108 6.21 -27.11 12.41
CA VAL A 108 6.94 -27.52 11.22
C VAL A 108 7.44 -28.95 11.31
N ALA A 109 7.72 -29.55 10.15
CA ALA A 109 8.39 -30.84 10.09
C ALA A 109 9.79 -30.79 10.75
N PRO A 110 10.30 -31.91 11.27
CA PRO A 110 11.64 -32.00 11.86
C PRO A 110 12.78 -31.45 10.97
N ASP A 111 12.66 -31.63 9.66
CA ASP A 111 13.69 -31.23 8.68
C ASP A 111 13.52 -29.82 8.12
N HIS A 112 12.49 -29.11 8.58
CA HIS A 112 12.24 -27.75 8.17
C HIS A 112 13.38 -26.82 8.62
N ARG A 113 13.83 -25.96 7.70
CA ARG A 113 14.97 -25.06 7.91
C ARG A 113 14.51 -23.78 8.63
N ILE A 114 15.01 -23.55 9.83
CA ILE A 114 14.73 -22.36 10.63
C ILE A 114 15.87 -21.34 10.43
N PRO A 115 15.58 -20.15 9.88
CA PRO A 115 16.57 -19.10 9.75
C PRO A 115 16.86 -18.45 11.11
N PHE A 116 18.12 -18.11 11.34
CA PHE A 116 18.55 -17.39 12.53
C PHE A 116 19.77 -16.52 12.26
N GLN A 117 19.94 -15.50 13.09
CA GLN A 117 21.12 -14.64 13.16
C GLN A 117 21.83 -14.84 14.50
N THR A 118 23.08 -14.38 14.59
CA THR A 118 23.86 -14.38 15.84
C THR A 118 24.32 -12.98 16.18
N ASP A 119 24.65 -12.69 17.44
CA ASP A 119 25.11 -11.35 17.82
C ASP A 119 26.48 -10.99 17.21
N SER A 120 27.30 -12.01 16.91
CA SER A 120 28.63 -11.84 16.30
C SER A 120 28.62 -11.81 14.78
N VAL A 121 27.58 -12.36 14.14
CA VAL A 121 27.44 -12.46 12.68
C VAL A 121 25.98 -12.21 12.31
N GLY A 122 25.75 -11.11 11.58
CA GLY A 122 24.42 -10.70 11.09
C GLY A 122 23.93 -11.48 9.87
N GLU A 123 24.80 -12.28 9.23
CA GLU A 123 24.39 -13.13 8.12
C GLU A 123 23.37 -14.19 8.57
N THR A 124 22.34 -14.39 7.74
CA THR A 124 21.32 -15.42 7.97
C THR A 124 21.92 -16.82 7.85
N ARG A 125 21.73 -17.63 8.88
CA ARG A 125 22.09 -19.06 8.92
C ARG A 125 20.85 -19.91 9.09
N PHE A 126 20.97 -21.21 8.85
CA PHE A 126 19.85 -22.14 8.92
C PHE A 126 20.18 -23.34 9.81
N GLN A 127 19.23 -23.74 10.65
CA GLN A 127 19.26 -24.98 11.43
C GLN A 127 18.05 -25.83 11.08
N ARG A 128 18.19 -27.17 11.04
CA ARG A 128 17.00 -28.04 11.00
C ARG A 128 16.22 -27.92 12.31
N ALA A 129 14.90 -27.97 12.23
CA ALA A 129 14.05 -27.82 13.41
C ALA A 129 14.33 -28.89 14.49
N CYS A 130 14.69 -30.12 14.10
CA CYS A 130 15.06 -31.20 15.01
C CYS A 130 16.40 -30.99 15.75
N GLU A 131 17.28 -30.15 15.21
CA GLU A 131 18.62 -29.87 15.74
C GLU A 131 18.68 -28.57 16.55
N LEU A 132 17.54 -27.92 16.81
CA LEU A 132 17.52 -26.64 17.52
C LEU A 132 18.15 -26.71 18.93
N HIS A 133 18.28 -27.89 19.54
CA HIS A 133 18.94 -28.05 20.83
C HIS A 133 20.47 -27.78 20.81
N GLU A 134 21.10 -27.64 19.65
CA GLU A 134 22.55 -27.39 19.50
C GLU A 134 23.01 -26.01 20.01
N LYS A 135 22.09 -25.09 20.26
CA LYS A 135 22.40 -23.75 20.77
C LYS A 135 21.48 -23.38 21.92
N SER A 136 21.95 -22.51 22.81
CA SER A 136 21.14 -22.02 23.93
C SER A 136 20.14 -20.92 23.52
N ILE A 137 20.38 -20.23 22.40
CA ILE A 137 19.54 -19.15 21.89
C ILE A 137 19.66 -19.02 20.38
N TYR A 138 18.53 -18.73 19.74
CA TYR A 138 18.43 -18.36 18.33
C TYR A 138 17.79 -16.99 18.23
N ARG A 139 18.45 -16.07 17.53
CA ARG A 139 17.87 -14.78 17.19
C ARG A 139 17.17 -14.93 15.85
N PHE A 140 15.92 -14.50 15.76
CA PHE A 140 15.25 -14.49 14.48
C PHE A 140 15.73 -13.31 13.62
N ILE A 141 15.36 -13.32 12.34
CA ILE A 141 15.50 -12.14 11.48
C ILE A 141 14.49 -11.09 11.94
N ASN A 142 14.98 -9.93 12.34
CA ASN A 142 14.16 -8.85 12.90
C ASN A 142 14.18 -7.57 12.06
N GLY A 143 15.09 -7.48 11.08
CA GLY A 143 15.18 -6.38 10.14
C GLY A 143 15.27 -6.92 8.72
N TRP A 144 14.74 -6.16 7.78
CA TRP A 144 14.85 -6.43 6.35
C TRP A 144 14.83 -5.11 5.60
N ARG A 145 15.46 -5.09 4.43
CA ARG A 145 15.44 -3.99 3.48
C ARG A 145 14.14 -4.01 2.69
N GLN A 146 13.60 -2.83 2.43
CA GLN A 146 12.39 -2.66 1.65
C GLN A 146 12.71 -2.16 0.25
N ARG A 147 11.81 -2.42 -0.71
CA ARG A 147 11.93 -1.79 -2.03
C ARG A 147 11.77 -0.27 -1.89
N PRO A 148 12.61 0.53 -2.58
CA PRO A 148 12.31 1.94 -2.73
C PRO A 148 10.99 2.08 -3.50
N GLY A 149 10.14 3.00 -3.04
CA GLY A 149 8.98 3.45 -3.80
C GLY A 149 9.28 4.78 -4.49
N TYR A 150 8.26 5.37 -5.10
CA TYR A 150 8.35 6.67 -5.76
C TYR A 150 7.65 7.72 -4.92
N ARG A 151 8.24 8.91 -4.82
CA ARG A 151 7.56 10.04 -4.19
C ARG A 151 6.35 10.43 -5.04
N LEU A 152 5.17 10.37 -4.45
CA LEU A 152 3.96 10.93 -5.02
C LEU A 152 4.04 12.45 -4.82
N GLU A 153 4.39 13.20 -5.87
CA GLU A 153 4.55 14.66 -5.78
C GLU A 153 3.21 15.37 -5.73
N GLY A 154 2.23 14.89 -6.49
CA GLY A 154 0.90 15.47 -6.52
C GLY A 154 -0.15 14.50 -7.01
N VAL A 155 -1.39 14.78 -6.64
CA VAL A 155 -2.56 14.00 -7.02
C VAL A 155 -3.53 14.91 -7.75
N ASP A 156 -3.82 14.56 -9.00
CA ASP A 156 -4.96 15.10 -9.73
C ASP A 156 -6.13 14.13 -9.63
N ILE A 157 -7.13 14.46 -8.81
CA ILE A 157 -8.26 13.58 -8.55
C ILE A 157 -9.16 13.38 -9.77
N THR A 158 -9.06 14.23 -10.80
CA THR A 158 -9.81 14.06 -12.04
C THR A 158 -9.33 12.84 -12.85
N ASN A 159 -8.20 12.23 -12.46
CA ASN A 159 -7.76 10.92 -12.95
C ASN A 159 -8.40 9.74 -12.18
N LEU A 160 -9.10 10.01 -11.07
CA LEU A 160 -9.67 9.02 -10.16
C LEU A 160 -11.21 9.04 -10.14
N VAL A 161 -11.83 10.06 -10.76
CA VAL A 161 -13.28 10.20 -10.89
C VAL A 161 -13.66 10.42 -12.34
N THR A 162 -14.88 10.02 -12.70
CA THR A 162 -15.45 10.23 -14.05
C THR A 162 -16.63 11.19 -14.05
N ASP A 163 -17.35 11.30 -12.92
CA ASP A 163 -18.61 12.04 -12.86
C ASP A 163 -18.37 13.42 -12.23
N TYR A 164 -17.83 14.33 -13.04
CA TYR A 164 -17.56 15.71 -12.66
C TYR A 164 -17.70 16.65 -13.86
N GLU A 165 -17.73 17.95 -13.59
CA GLU A 165 -17.47 18.98 -14.59
C GLU A 165 -16.37 19.90 -14.06
N ILE A 166 -15.67 20.56 -14.95
CA ILE A 166 -14.72 21.62 -14.59
C ILE A 166 -15.34 22.96 -14.88
N ARG A 167 -15.46 23.79 -13.84
CA ARG A 167 -15.82 25.19 -13.95
C ARG A 167 -14.56 26.03 -14.10
N VAL A 168 -14.52 26.84 -15.14
CA VAL A 168 -13.43 27.75 -15.44
C VAL A 168 -13.94 29.17 -15.38
N TRP A 169 -13.24 30.01 -14.61
CA TRP A 169 -13.50 31.43 -14.55
C TRP A 169 -12.29 32.22 -15.06
N SER A 170 -12.57 33.30 -15.76
CA SER A 170 -11.58 34.27 -16.21
C SER A 170 -12.12 35.69 -16.08
N GLU A 171 -11.25 36.62 -15.68
CA GLU A 171 -11.55 38.06 -15.59
C GLU A 171 -11.75 38.70 -16.96
N ASP A 172 -11.11 38.16 -17.99
CA ASP A 172 -11.24 38.64 -19.35
C ASP A 172 -12.69 38.48 -19.86
N HIS A 173 -13.17 39.46 -20.64
CA HIS A 173 -14.49 39.38 -21.27
C HIS A 173 -14.67 38.02 -21.95
N GLY A 174 -15.77 37.29 -21.70
CA GLY A 174 -15.91 35.88 -22.11
C GLY A 174 -15.67 35.57 -23.59
N HIS A 175 -15.82 36.56 -24.49
CA HIS A 175 -15.42 36.42 -25.90
C HIS A 175 -13.92 36.20 -26.09
N THR A 176 -13.07 36.87 -25.29
CA THR A 176 -11.62 36.73 -25.28
C THR A 176 -11.21 35.34 -24.80
N PHE A 177 -11.79 34.88 -23.67
CA PHE A 177 -11.54 33.53 -23.16
C PHE A 177 -11.91 32.47 -24.21
N ARG A 178 -13.10 32.58 -24.81
CA ARG A 178 -13.54 31.63 -25.82
C ARG A 178 -12.66 31.63 -27.08
N ALA A 179 -12.14 32.79 -27.49
CA ALA A 179 -11.23 32.89 -28.63
C ALA A 179 -9.82 32.34 -28.34
N ALA A 180 -9.42 32.26 -27.07
CA ALA A 180 -8.14 31.69 -26.65
C ALA A 180 -8.16 30.16 -26.51
N LEU A 181 -9.34 29.54 -26.50
CA LEU A 181 -9.48 28.09 -26.44
C LEU A 181 -8.99 27.43 -27.75
N PRO A 182 -8.31 26.27 -27.67
CA PRO A 182 -7.96 25.49 -28.86
C PRO A 182 -9.19 25.07 -29.67
N ASP A 183 -9.00 24.84 -30.98
CA ASP A 183 -10.04 24.27 -31.84
C ASP A 183 -10.54 22.93 -31.28
N GLY A 184 -11.86 22.80 -31.11
CA GLY A 184 -12.50 21.60 -30.54
C GLY A 184 -12.56 21.57 -29.00
N CYS A 185 -12.07 22.60 -28.31
CA CYS A 185 -12.22 22.76 -26.86
C CYS A 185 -13.53 23.51 -26.54
N ASP A 186 -14.67 22.87 -26.78
CA ASP A 186 -15.98 23.49 -26.60
C ASP A 186 -16.53 23.28 -25.18
N PRO A 187 -16.93 24.36 -24.47
CA PRO A 187 -17.59 24.22 -23.18
C PRO A 187 -19.00 23.67 -23.34
N ILE A 188 -19.39 22.72 -22.49
CA ILE A 188 -20.74 22.11 -22.46
C ILE A 188 -21.82 23.09 -21.99
N ARG A 189 -21.44 24.11 -21.21
CA ARG A 189 -22.32 25.22 -20.83
C ARG A 189 -21.51 26.46 -20.44
N GLN A 190 -22.21 27.59 -20.40
CA GLN A 190 -21.67 28.88 -19.97
C GLN A 190 -22.67 29.58 -19.05
N ASN A 191 -22.16 30.36 -18.09
CA ASN A 191 -22.94 31.23 -17.22
C ASN A 191 -22.21 32.56 -17.06
N SER A 192 -22.91 33.67 -17.24
CA SER A 192 -22.31 35.01 -17.23
C SER A 192 -21.69 35.41 -15.89
N HIS A 193 -22.07 34.76 -14.78
CA HIS A 193 -21.56 35.05 -13.44
C HIS A 193 -20.53 34.03 -12.95
N THR A 194 -20.62 32.78 -13.42
CA THR A 194 -19.82 31.66 -12.87
C THR A 194 -18.84 31.04 -13.87
N GLY A 195 -18.85 31.47 -15.13
CA GLY A 195 -17.86 31.10 -16.13
C GLY A 195 -18.29 29.96 -17.07
N TYR A 196 -17.29 29.27 -17.62
CA TYR A 196 -17.43 28.18 -18.58
C TYR A 196 -17.35 26.82 -17.90
N TYR A 197 -17.99 25.81 -18.47
CA TYR A 197 -17.98 24.46 -17.92
C TYR A 197 -17.58 23.47 -19.00
N PHE A 198 -16.71 22.53 -18.63
CA PHE A 198 -16.20 21.48 -19.49
C PHE A 198 -16.55 20.12 -18.89
N ASP A 199 -16.93 19.17 -19.75
CA ASP A 199 -17.04 17.77 -19.38
C ASP A 199 -15.64 17.15 -19.14
N PRO A 200 -15.56 15.97 -18.51
CA PRO A 200 -14.31 15.29 -18.22
C PRO A 200 -13.42 15.02 -19.43
N GLU A 201 -14.01 14.62 -20.56
CA GLU A 201 -13.29 14.22 -21.77
C GLU A 201 -12.63 15.45 -22.41
N THR A 202 -13.41 16.50 -22.62
CA THR A 202 -12.92 17.78 -23.15
C THR A 202 -11.89 18.40 -22.21
N PHE A 203 -12.14 18.42 -20.90
CA PHE A 203 -11.18 18.94 -19.95
C PHE A 203 -9.86 18.17 -20.02
N LYS A 204 -9.91 16.83 -19.99
CA LYS A 204 -8.69 16.01 -20.00
C LYS A 204 -7.88 16.16 -21.28
N GLN A 205 -8.54 16.25 -22.43
CA GLN A 205 -7.88 16.46 -23.70
C GLN A 205 -7.15 17.81 -23.76
N TYR A 206 -7.75 18.87 -23.22
CA TYR A 206 -7.25 20.24 -23.32
C TYR A 206 -6.75 20.82 -21.99
N GLN A 207 -6.48 19.98 -20.99
CA GLN A 207 -6.24 20.39 -19.60
C GLN A 207 -5.13 21.46 -19.47
N PRO A 208 -3.92 21.28 -20.04
CA PRO A 208 -2.87 22.29 -19.95
C PRO A 208 -3.25 23.62 -20.63
N ALA A 209 -4.00 23.56 -21.72
CA ALA A 209 -4.43 24.76 -22.44
C ALA A 209 -5.46 25.55 -21.63
N ILE A 210 -6.48 24.86 -21.10
CA ILE A 210 -7.51 25.46 -20.23
C ILE A 210 -6.86 26.08 -18.98
N GLU A 211 -5.97 25.34 -18.30
CA GLU A 211 -5.28 25.83 -17.11
C GLU A 211 -4.38 27.04 -17.38
N SER A 212 -3.81 27.16 -18.58
CA SER A 212 -2.90 28.26 -18.93
C SER A 212 -3.59 29.61 -19.16
N ILE A 213 -4.89 29.60 -19.48
CA ILE A 213 -5.68 30.80 -19.80
C ILE A 213 -6.71 31.14 -18.73
N ALA A 214 -6.94 30.23 -17.78
CA ALA A 214 -7.93 30.39 -16.72
C ALA A 214 -7.34 31.13 -15.51
N ASP A 215 -8.15 31.99 -14.89
CA ASP A 215 -7.82 32.61 -13.60
C ASP A 215 -8.20 31.69 -12.42
N ASP A 216 -9.29 30.94 -12.55
CA ASP A 216 -9.69 29.88 -11.61
C ASP A 216 -10.19 28.64 -12.36
N VAL A 217 -9.78 27.47 -11.87
CA VAL A 217 -10.26 26.17 -12.35
C VAL A 217 -10.72 25.35 -11.14
N SER A 218 -12.01 25.04 -11.12
CA SER A 218 -12.67 24.39 -9.99
C SER A 218 -13.41 23.14 -10.46
N LEU A 219 -13.28 22.05 -9.71
CA LEU A 219 -14.08 20.84 -9.92
C LEU A 219 -15.47 20.99 -9.28
N VAL A 220 -16.51 20.62 -10.01
CA VAL A 220 -17.91 20.66 -9.57
C VAL A 220 -18.64 19.36 -9.92
N ALA A 221 -19.67 19.02 -9.16
CA ALA A 221 -20.51 17.85 -9.42
C ALA A 221 -21.60 18.11 -10.49
N GLY A 222 -21.88 19.37 -10.81
CA GLY A 222 -23.00 19.75 -11.64
C GLY A 222 -23.38 21.23 -11.51
N PRO A 223 -24.54 21.64 -12.07
CA PRO A 223 -25.07 22.98 -11.93
C PRO A 223 -25.24 23.38 -10.45
N ASN A 224 -24.91 24.62 -10.10
CA ASN A 224 -25.03 25.20 -8.75
C ASN A 224 -24.17 24.52 -7.65
N ALA A 225 -23.40 23.48 -7.97
CA ALA A 225 -22.48 22.87 -7.01
C ALA A 225 -21.32 23.81 -6.67
N ARG A 226 -20.86 23.73 -5.42
CA ARG A 226 -19.68 24.48 -4.96
C ARG A 226 -18.42 23.92 -5.64
N GLY A 227 -17.64 24.81 -6.25
CA GLY A 227 -16.32 24.49 -6.79
C GLY A 227 -15.34 24.06 -5.71
N ARG A 228 -14.52 23.04 -6.01
CA ARG A 228 -13.47 22.51 -5.14
C ARG A 228 -12.15 22.39 -5.89
N PRO A 229 -11.00 22.50 -5.20
CA PRO A 229 -9.71 22.12 -5.77
C PRO A 229 -9.71 20.66 -6.20
N TYR A 230 -8.93 20.32 -7.21
CA TYR A 230 -8.79 18.95 -7.72
C TYR A 230 -7.34 18.49 -7.85
N ARG A 231 -6.37 19.37 -7.58
CA ARG A 231 -4.95 19.03 -7.47
C ARG A 231 -4.49 19.21 -6.04
N PHE A 232 -3.76 18.23 -5.54
CA PHE A 232 -3.26 18.19 -4.17
C PHE A 232 -1.78 17.83 -4.14
N ASP A 233 -1.06 18.33 -3.14
CA ASP A 233 0.24 17.79 -2.77
C ASP A 233 0.09 16.31 -2.36
N GLY A 234 1.06 15.48 -2.74
CA GLY A 234 0.96 14.04 -2.48
C GLY A 234 1.04 13.67 -1.01
N ASP A 235 1.77 14.41 -0.18
CA ASP A 235 1.82 14.16 1.27
C ASP A 235 0.49 14.53 1.92
N ASP A 236 -0.07 15.68 1.54
CA ASP A 236 -1.39 16.10 2.02
C ASP A 236 -2.47 15.09 1.62
N PHE A 237 -2.41 14.54 0.41
CA PHE A 237 -3.37 13.52 -0.03
C PHE A 237 -3.20 12.22 0.76
N ILE A 238 -1.96 11.76 1.01
CA ILE A 238 -1.68 10.56 1.80
C ILE A 238 -2.12 10.73 3.26
N GLU A 239 -1.85 11.90 3.87
CA GLU A 239 -2.31 12.24 5.21
C GLU A 239 -3.85 12.23 5.26
N PHE A 240 -4.52 12.79 4.26
CA PHE A 240 -5.99 12.76 4.19
C PHE A 240 -6.54 11.35 4.07
N ILE A 241 -5.93 10.49 3.24
CA ILE A 241 -6.33 9.07 3.11
C ILE A 241 -6.23 8.36 4.47
N GLY A 242 -5.16 8.61 5.24
CA GLY A 242 -5.00 8.08 6.59
C GLY A 242 -6.15 8.49 7.51
N TRP A 243 -6.42 9.79 7.61
CA TRP A 243 -7.52 10.31 8.43
C TRP A 243 -8.89 9.80 7.98
N PHE A 244 -9.14 9.74 6.67
CA PHE A 244 -10.42 9.27 6.16
C PHE A 244 -10.62 7.75 6.36
N ALA A 245 -9.55 6.96 6.30
CA ALA A 245 -9.62 5.52 6.51
C ALA A 245 -10.02 5.16 7.96
N THR A 246 -9.56 5.94 8.95
CA THR A 246 -9.88 5.73 10.38
C THR A 246 -11.13 6.48 10.82
N GLU A 247 -11.20 7.78 10.51
CA GLU A 247 -12.17 8.71 11.10
C GLU A 247 -13.23 9.22 10.11
N GLY A 248 -13.06 8.88 8.83
CA GLY A 248 -13.85 9.45 7.75
C GLY A 248 -15.20 8.78 7.54
N ASN A 249 -16.20 9.58 7.22
CA ASN A 249 -17.51 9.11 6.78
C ASN A 249 -18.07 10.03 5.69
N VAL A 250 -18.96 9.50 4.85
CA VAL A 250 -19.76 10.29 3.93
C VAL A 250 -21.22 10.15 4.31
N TYR A 251 -21.90 11.27 4.50
CA TYR A 251 -23.33 11.31 4.71
C TYR A 251 -24.03 11.84 3.46
N TRP A 252 -25.08 11.14 3.03
CA TRP A 252 -25.90 11.46 1.86
C TRP A 252 -27.30 11.85 2.32
N PRO A 253 -27.58 13.15 2.58
CA PRO A 253 -28.89 13.59 3.05
C PRO A 253 -29.97 13.36 1.99
N GLN A 254 -31.15 12.88 2.40
CA GLN A 254 -32.29 12.73 1.47
C GLN A 254 -32.84 14.07 0.94
N SER A 255 -32.55 15.17 1.65
CA SER A 255 -33.04 16.52 1.35
C SER A 255 -32.05 17.38 0.56
N SER A 256 -30.91 16.82 0.13
CA SER A 256 -29.84 17.58 -0.52
C SER A 256 -29.22 16.79 -1.67
N ASP A 257 -28.90 17.49 -2.76
CA ASP A 257 -28.20 16.92 -3.91
C ASP A 257 -26.67 16.87 -3.72
N THR A 258 -26.16 17.12 -2.50
CA THR A 258 -24.73 17.03 -2.18
C THR A 258 -24.44 16.12 -1.00
N ALA A 259 -23.35 15.36 -1.12
CA ALA A 259 -22.78 14.62 0.01
C ALA A 259 -22.14 15.57 1.04
N GLN A 260 -22.05 15.11 2.28
CA GLN A 260 -21.26 15.68 3.37
C GLN A 260 -20.10 14.75 3.71
N VAL A 261 -18.87 15.17 3.43
CA VAL A 261 -17.65 14.44 3.79
C VAL A 261 -17.25 14.89 5.19
N GLN A 262 -17.14 13.94 6.13
CA GLN A 262 -16.89 14.20 7.54
C GLN A 262 -15.63 13.47 8.01
N ILE A 263 -14.85 14.13 8.86
CA ILE A 263 -13.74 13.53 9.64
C ILE A 263 -14.04 13.77 11.13
N ALA A 264 -14.29 12.71 11.89
CA ALA A 264 -14.55 12.81 13.32
C ALA A 264 -13.22 12.78 14.13
N GLN A 265 -13.07 13.62 15.14
CA GLN A 265 -11.91 13.55 16.04
C GLN A 265 -12.18 14.33 17.33
N GLU A 266 -11.87 13.73 18.48
CA GLU A 266 -12.01 14.38 19.80
C GLU A 266 -10.66 14.81 20.39
N ASN A 267 -9.54 14.18 19.99
CA ASN A 267 -8.20 14.57 20.43
C ASN A 267 -7.82 15.96 19.91
N THR A 268 -7.55 16.91 20.81
CA THR A 268 -7.26 18.31 20.46
C THR A 268 -6.08 18.46 19.50
N THR A 269 -4.97 17.76 19.74
CA THR A 269 -3.78 17.83 18.87
C THR A 269 -4.09 17.31 17.48
N HIS A 270 -4.80 16.18 17.37
CA HIS A 270 -5.17 15.61 16.09
C HIS A 270 -6.17 16.47 15.33
N ARG A 271 -7.09 17.15 16.04
CA ARG A 271 -7.98 18.14 15.45
C ARG A 271 -7.21 19.32 14.85
N GLU A 272 -6.18 19.83 15.53
CA GLU A 272 -5.32 20.90 14.99
C GLU A 272 -4.60 20.45 13.70
N THR A 273 -4.08 19.22 13.70
CA THR A 273 -3.48 18.59 12.51
C THR A 273 -4.47 18.52 11.34
N ILE A 274 -5.67 17.97 11.56
CA ILE A 274 -6.72 17.85 10.54
C ILE A 274 -7.15 19.23 10.02
N ALA A 275 -7.33 20.22 10.91
CA ALA A 275 -7.70 21.58 10.52
C ALA A 275 -6.63 22.21 9.61
N GLY A 276 -5.35 22.02 9.96
CA GLY A 276 -4.21 22.46 9.15
C GLY A 276 -4.20 21.79 7.78
N LEU A 277 -4.40 20.48 7.73
CA LEU A 277 -4.46 19.69 6.50
C LEU A 277 -5.59 20.17 5.58
N LEU A 278 -6.83 20.25 6.08
CA LEU A 278 -7.98 20.72 5.30
C LEU A 278 -7.77 22.15 4.77
N LYS A 279 -7.05 22.99 5.51
CA LYS A 279 -6.66 24.33 5.04
C LYS A 279 -5.67 24.26 3.88
N ARG A 280 -4.60 23.45 3.97
CA ARG A 280 -3.62 23.27 2.88
C ARG A 280 -4.26 22.71 1.61
N MET A 281 -5.19 21.78 1.77
CA MET A 281 -5.96 21.20 0.66
C MET A 281 -7.08 22.13 0.13
N GLY A 282 -7.39 23.25 0.79
CA GLY A 282 -8.54 24.09 0.39
C GLY A 282 -9.91 23.41 0.57
N LEU A 283 -9.99 22.38 1.42
CA LEU A 283 -11.19 21.60 1.72
C LEU A 283 -11.85 22.04 3.04
N GLN A 284 -11.87 23.34 3.30
CA GLN A 284 -12.50 23.88 4.50
C GLN A 284 -14.03 23.84 4.40
N GLY A 285 -14.66 23.68 5.56
CA GLY A 285 -16.11 23.70 5.72
C GLY A 285 -16.53 23.95 7.17
N SER A 286 -17.62 23.32 7.61
CA SER A 286 -18.12 23.43 8.97
C SER A 286 -17.21 22.67 9.94
N VAL A 287 -17.09 23.21 11.16
CA VAL A 287 -16.33 22.60 12.24
C VAL A 287 -17.17 22.69 13.50
N ASP A 288 -17.35 21.57 14.18
CA ASP A 288 -17.96 21.53 15.51
C ASP A 288 -16.98 20.93 16.53
N SER A 289 -17.43 20.65 17.76
CA SER A 289 -16.57 20.11 18.81
C SER A 289 -16.02 18.70 18.54
N ARG A 290 -16.57 17.97 17.57
CA ARG A 290 -16.29 16.54 17.34
C ARG A 290 -15.88 16.20 15.90
N SER A 291 -16.05 17.10 14.96
CA SER A 291 -15.85 16.80 13.55
C SER A 291 -15.51 18.01 12.69
N PHE A 292 -14.99 17.71 11.51
CA PHE A 292 -14.82 18.61 10.38
C PHE A 292 -15.71 18.10 9.24
N GLU A 293 -16.40 18.98 8.56
CA GLU A 293 -17.28 18.62 7.45
C GLU A 293 -17.12 19.57 6.27
N PHE A 294 -17.14 19.04 5.06
CA PHE A 294 -17.35 19.83 3.86
C PHE A 294 -18.27 19.11 2.87
N SER A 295 -19.11 19.89 2.17
CA SER A 295 -20.03 19.31 1.18
C SER A 295 -19.37 19.16 -0.19
N SER A 296 -19.46 17.97 -0.77
CA SER A 296 -19.13 17.67 -2.17
C SER A 296 -19.53 16.25 -2.56
N THR A 297 -20.36 16.11 -3.58
CA THR A 297 -20.70 14.81 -4.20
C THR A 297 -19.47 14.10 -4.75
N VAL A 298 -18.61 14.81 -5.51
CA VAL A 298 -17.43 14.18 -6.14
C VAL A 298 -16.46 13.62 -5.11
N PHE A 299 -16.15 14.37 -4.05
CA PHE A 299 -15.28 13.87 -2.98
C PHE A 299 -15.94 12.76 -2.16
N GLY A 300 -17.25 12.84 -1.92
CA GLY A 300 -18.01 11.77 -1.27
C GLY A 300 -17.86 10.45 -2.02
N THR A 301 -18.19 10.44 -3.32
CA THR A 301 -18.04 9.27 -4.18
C THR A 301 -16.58 8.80 -4.28
N LEU A 302 -15.63 9.73 -4.44
CA LEU A 302 -14.20 9.40 -4.51
C LEU A 302 -13.73 8.65 -3.27
N PHE A 303 -13.99 9.18 -2.07
CA PHE A 303 -13.46 8.57 -0.85
C PHE A 303 -14.18 7.30 -0.42
N GLU A 304 -15.48 7.15 -0.74
CA GLU A 304 -16.16 5.86 -0.61
C GLU A 304 -15.57 4.80 -1.57
N SER A 305 -15.21 5.21 -2.79
CA SER A 305 -14.54 4.35 -3.78
C SER A 305 -13.11 3.96 -3.36
N LEU A 306 -12.33 4.91 -2.86
CA LEU A 306 -10.94 4.66 -2.45
C LEU A 306 -10.87 3.90 -1.13
N CYS A 307 -11.63 4.32 -0.12
CA CYS A 307 -11.45 3.89 1.25
C CYS A 307 -12.62 3.09 1.81
N GLY A 308 -13.73 2.92 1.09
CA GLY A 308 -14.87 2.12 1.51
C GLY A 308 -15.91 2.84 2.37
N VAL A 309 -17.09 2.21 2.48
CA VAL A 309 -18.28 2.73 3.16
C VAL A 309 -18.47 2.05 4.51
N GLY A 310 -18.46 2.85 5.58
CA GLY A 310 -18.59 2.36 6.95
C GLY A 310 -17.35 1.60 7.45
N SER A 311 -17.28 1.39 8.77
CA SER A 311 -16.07 0.91 9.44
C SER A 311 -15.60 -0.48 9.01
N GLN A 312 -16.54 -1.39 8.70
CA GLN A 312 -16.22 -2.78 8.31
C GLN A 312 -15.68 -2.92 6.87
N GLN A 313 -15.90 -1.92 6.01
CA GLN A 313 -15.44 -1.95 4.61
C GLN A 313 -14.25 -1.02 4.37
N LYS A 314 -13.72 -0.40 5.44
CA LYS A 314 -12.57 0.49 5.32
C LYS A 314 -11.36 -0.23 4.71
N ARG A 315 -10.60 0.46 3.88
CA ARG A 315 -9.41 -0.07 3.19
C ARG A 315 -8.49 1.07 2.77
N LEU A 316 -7.25 0.75 2.43
CA LEU A 316 -6.32 1.69 1.81
C LEU A 316 -6.35 1.57 0.29
N PRO A 317 -6.31 2.69 -0.46
CA PRO A 317 -6.34 2.67 -1.91
C PRO A 317 -5.01 2.19 -2.52
N ALA A 318 -5.07 1.56 -3.69
CA ALA A 318 -3.90 0.95 -4.33
C ALA A 318 -2.71 1.90 -4.56
N LEU A 319 -2.97 3.20 -4.73
CA LEU A 319 -1.94 4.22 -4.95
C LEU A 319 -0.90 4.28 -3.82
N VAL A 320 -1.28 3.97 -2.56
CA VAL A 320 -0.36 4.09 -1.41
C VAL A 320 0.80 3.10 -1.50
N TRP A 321 0.60 1.97 -2.18
CA TRP A 321 1.56 0.88 -2.28
C TRP A 321 2.74 1.15 -3.22
N GLN A 322 2.67 2.24 -4.00
CA GLN A 322 3.77 2.65 -4.89
C GLN A 322 4.58 3.80 -4.29
N THR A 323 4.14 4.35 -3.16
CA THR A 323 4.74 5.54 -2.54
C THR A 323 6.09 5.23 -1.89
N ASP A 324 6.92 6.27 -1.74
CA ASP A 324 8.21 6.14 -1.07
C ASP A 324 8.08 5.75 0.42
N GLN A 325 9.20 5.45 1.06
CA GLN A 325 9.20 5.03 2.47
C GLN A 325 8.68 6.13 3.40
N ARG A 326 8.93 7.41 3.10
CA ARG A 326 8.53 8.54 3.92
C ARG A 326 7.02 8.73 3.88
N GLN A 327 6.40 8.58 2.72
CA GLN A 327 4.95 8.65 2.55
C GLN A 327 4.23 7.45 3.18
N ARG A 328 4.81 6.24 3.06
CA ARG A 328 4.31 5.07 3.81
C ARG A 328 4.40 5.27 5.33
N GLN A 329 5.48 5.89 5.80
CA GLN A 329 5.65 6.25 7.20
C GLN A 329 4.61 7.30 7.65
N LEU A 330 4.39 8.35 6.86
CA LEU A 330 3.34 9.35 7.09
C LEU A 330 1.97 8.67 7.22
N LEU A 331 1.61 7.82 6.26
CA LEU A 331 0.35 7.07 6.29
C LEU A 331 0.21 6.22 7.56
N PHE A 332 1.26 5.48 7.92
CA PHE A 332 1.26 4.65 9.12
C PHE A 332 1.04 5.48 10.39
N GLU A 333 1.73 6.61 10.51
CA GLU A 333 1.59 7.52 11.64
C GLU A 333 0.19 8.12 11.72
N THR A 334 -0.40 8.53 10.59
CA THR A 334 -1.76 9.04 10.56
C THR A 334 -2.79 7.97 10.95
N LEU A 335 -2.65 6.74 10.45
CA LEU A 335 -3.52 5.63 10.85
C LEU A 335 -3.42 5.35 12.35
N MET A 336 -2.21 5.37 12.91
CA MET A 336 -1.97 5.22 14.35
C MET A 336 -2.53 6.39 15.17
N ALA A 337 -2.56 7.60 14.62
CA ALA A 337 -3.16 8.76 15.28
C ALA A 337 -4.70 8.70 15.30
N GLY A 338 -5.33 8.05 14.31
CA GLY A 338 -6.77 7.80 14.30
C GLY A 338 -7.18 6.69 15.28
N ASP A 339 -6.90 5.43 14.93
CA ASP A 339 -7.39 4.25 15.67
C ASP A 339 -6.31 3.54 16.51
N GLY A 340 -5.13 4.14 16.64
CA GLY A 340 -4.02 3.60 17.42
C GLY A 340 -3.98 4.10 18.86
N ASN A 341 -2.95 3.66 19.58
CA ASN A 341 -2.63 4.18 20.92
C ASN A 341 -1.13 4.19 21.19
N ASP A 342 -0.75 4.85 22.28
CA ASP A 342 0.65 5.03 22.73
C ASP A 342 1.41 3.73 23.01
N ARG A 343 0.72 2.57 23.04
CA ARG A 343 1.35 1.26 23.23
C ARG A 343 1.64 0.54 21.90
N GLY A 344 1.47 1.22 20.76
CA GLY A 344 1.64 0.63 19.43
C GLY A 344 0.61 -0.46 19.14
N VAL A 345 -0.65 -0.20 19.51
CA VAL A 345 -1.78 -1.10 19.22
C VAL A 345 -2.79 -0.35 18.38
N TYR A 346 -3.18 -0.96 17.26
CA TYR A 346 -4.18 -0.44 16.32
C TYR A 346 -5.41 -1.35 16.31
N TYR A 347 -6.60 -0.76 16.23
CA TYR A 347 -7.86 -1.49 16.23
C TYR A 347 -8.64 -1.22 14.96
N THR A 348 -9.24 -2.25 14.35
CA THR A 348 -10.23 -2.03 13.27
C THR A 348 -11.22 -3.18 13.18
N SER A 349 -12.44 -2.90 12.74
CA SER A 349 -13.44 -3.91 12.42
C SER A 349 -13.35 -4.39 10.96
N SER A 350 -12.61 -3.68 10.11
CA SER A 350 -12.40 -4.08 8.71
C SER A 350 -11.26 -5.10 8.60
N ALA A 351 -11.58 -6.27 8.03
CA ALA A 351 -10.58 -7.27 7.69
C ALA A 351 -9.61 -6.79 6.61
N GLN A 352 -10.08 -5.97 5.66
CA GLN A 352 -9.21 -5.40 4.63
C GLN A 352 -8.25 -4.38 5.23
N LEU A 353 -8.74 -3.44 6.05
CA LEU A 353 -7.87 -2.45 6.69
C LEU A 353 -6.87 -3.09 7.67
N ALA A 354 -7.27 -4.16 8.36
CA ALA A 354 -6.33 -4.93 9.18
C ALA A 354 -5.21 -5.54 8.33
N SER A 355 -5.55 -6.07 7.16
CA SER A 355 -4.60 -6.64 6.20
C SER A 355 -3.69 -5.56 5.61
N ASP A 356 -4.25 -4.42 5.21
CA ASP A 356 -3.52 -3.27 4.70
C ASP A 356 -2.54 -2.73 5.74
N MET A 357 -2.95 -2.65 7.02
CA MET A 357 -2.08 -2.21 8.10
C MET A 357 -0.95 -3.20 8.39
N MET A 358 -1.21 -4.51 8.33
CA MET A 358 -0.15 -5.53 8.43
C MET A 358 0.84 -5.45 7.27
N ARG A 359 0.33 -5.24 6.05
CA ARG A 359 1.16 -4.99 4.86
C ARG A 359 2.03 -3.74 5.04
N LEU A 360 1.45 -2.63 5.49
CA LEU A 360 2.18 -1.39 5.75
C LEU A 360 3.28 -1.60 6.81
N CYS A 361 3.00 -2.37 7.86
CA CYS A 361 4.02 -2.77 8.83
C CYS A 361 5.19 -3.49 8.14
N ILE A 362 4.92 -4.49 7.31
CA ILE A 362 5.97 -5.28 6.63
C ILE A 362 6.80 -4.37 5.72
N GLU A 363 6.14 -3.50 4.96
CA GLU A 363 6.76 -2.52 4.07
C GLU A 363 7.53 -1.40 4.79
N LEU A 364 7.38 -1.28 6.12
CA LEU A 364 8.15 -0.40 7.00
C LEU A 364 9.18 -1.16 7.87
N GLY A 365 9.37 -2.46 7.65
CA GLY A 365 10.30 -3.26 8.45
C GLY A 365 9.77 -3.65 9.84
N ILE A 366 8.46 -3.52 10.05
CA ILE A 366 7.78 -3.84 11.30
C ILE A 366 7.14 -5.22 11.16
N LYS A 367 7.47 -6.14 12.06
CA LYS A 367 6.83 -7.45 12.11
C LYS A 367 5.43 -7.35 12.75
N PRO A 368 4.33 -7.48 11.97
CA PRO A 368 3.00 -7.33 12.52
C PRO A 368 2.65 -8.50 13.45
N GLN A 369 1.73 -8.23 14.36
CA GLN A 369 1.00 -9.25 15.12
C GLN A 369 -0.45 -8.89 15.16
N TYR A 370 -1.32 -9.88 15.15
CA TYR A 370 -2.74 -9.64 15.35
C TYR A 370 -3.31 -10.57 16.44
N ALA A 371 -4.39 -10.10 17.04
CA ALA A 371 -5.32 -10.93 17.79
C ALA A 371 -6.75 -10.54 17.39
N ARG A 372 -7.68 -11.48 17.49
CA ARG A 372 -9.11 -11.21 17.33
C ARG A 372 -9.76 -11.05 18.71
N ARG A 373 -10.65 -10.06 18.83
CA ARG A 373 -11.58 -9.92 19.95
C ARG A 373 -12.96 -9.67 19.37
N ASP A 374 -13.82 -10.70 19.41
CA ASP A 374 -15.10 -10.71 18.70
C ASP A 374 -14.90 -10.36 17.21
N GLN A 375 -15.57 -9.31 16.73
CA GLN A 375 -15.46 -8.84 15.34
C GLN A 375 -14.27 -7.87 15.13
N MET A 376 -13.54 -7.50 16.18
CA MET A 376 -12.46 -6.51 16.12
C MET A 376 -11.09 -7.16 15.93
N TRP A 377 -10.30 -6.60 15.02
CA TRP A 377 -8.87 -6.85 14.91
C TRP A 377 -8.12 -5.97 15.89
N ARG A 378 -7.13 -6.56 16.55
CA ARG A 378 -6.17 -5.86 17.40
C ARG A 378 -4.76 -6.14 16.89
N LEU A 379 -4.17 -5.17 16.22
CA LEU A 379 -2.82 -5.26 15.68
C LEU A 379 -1.81 -4.69 16.67
N SER A 380 -0.63 -5.31 16.80
CA SER A 380 0.51 -4.72 17.48
C SER A 380 1.62 -4.40 16.50
N THR A 381 2.09 -3.15 16.55
CA THR A 381 3.04 -2.56 15.61
C THR A 381 4.41 -2.31 16.25
N ASN A 382 4.63 -2.84 17.46
CA ASN A 382 5.88 -2.66 18.19
C ASN A 382 7.05 -3.38 17.51
N CYS A 383 8.11 -2.65 17.19
CA CYS A 383 9.39 -3.18 16.73
C CYS A 383 10.15 -3.79 17.91
N VAL A 384 10.34 -5.10 17.91
CA VAL A 384 11.06 -5.82 18.98
C VAL A 384 11.97 -6.83 18.32
N ASN A 385 13.26 -6.76 18.65
CA ASN A 385 14.20 -7.82 18.31
C ASN A 385 13.86 -9.06 19.13
N ASP A 386 13.36 -10.10 18.48
CA ASP A 386 12.99 -11.36 19.12
C ASP A 386 13.77 -12.57 18.60
N GLY A 387 13.59 -13.66 19.32
CA GLY A 387 14.30 -14.92 19.20
C GLY A 387 13.64 -15.96 20.10
N PHE A 388 14.29 -17.10 20.27
CA PHE A 388 13.79 -18.16 21.14
C PHE A 388 14.94 -18.91 21.82
N LYS A 389 14.63 -19.49 22.98
CA LYS A 389 15.51 -20.42 23.69
C LYS A 389 14.92 -21.83 23.56
N PRO A 390 15.66 -22.81 23.02
CA PRO A 390 15.10 -24.13 22.74
C PRO A 390 14.48 -24.83 23.94
N ASP A 391 15.13 -24.78 25.09
CA ASP A 391 14.65 -25.35 26.36
C ASP A 391 13.28 -24.80 26.81
N GLN A 392 13.00 -23.54 26.51
CA GLN A 392 11.78 -22.83 26.90
C GLN A 392 10.69 -22.84 25.83
N ASN A 393 11.08 -22.78 24.56
CA ASN A 393 10.19 -22.42 23.45
C ASN A 393 10.00 -23.53 22.41
N VAL A 394 10.79 -24.60 22.47
CA VAL A 394 10.72 -25.70 21.50
C VAL A 394 10.16 -26.95 22.17
N ARG A 395 9.20 -27.58 21.51
CA ARG A 395 8.55 -28.83 21.94
C ARG A 395 8.32 -29.74 20.74
N TRP A 396 8.53 -31.04 20.94
CA TRP A 396 8.02 -32.07 20.05
C TRP A 396 6.53 -32.28 20.35
N ILE A 397 5.72 -32.43 19.30
CA ILE A 397 4.28 -32.68 19.39
C ILE A 397 3.89 -33.77 18.39
N ASP A 398 2.90 -34.60 18.71
CA ASP A 398 2.37 -35.58 17.76
C ASP A 398 1.77 -34.86 16.54
N ALA A 399 2.01 -35.41 15.35
CA ALA A 399 1.39 -34.90 14.15
C ALA A 399 -0.06 -35.40 14.02
N SER A 400 -1.00 -34.49 13.72
CA SER A 400 -2.43 -34.80 13.62
C SER A 400 -3.05 -34.46 12.27
N ALA A 401 -2.29 -33.83 11.37
CA ALA A 401 -2.76 -33.33 10.09
C ALA A 401 -1.64 -33.35 9.06
N ASP A 402 -2.00 -33.34 7.77
CA ASP A 402 -1.05 -33.26 6.68
C ASP A 402 -0.23 -31.98 6.72
N LEU A 403 0.97 -32.05 6.14
CA LEU A 403 1.85 -30.91 6.00
C LEU A 403 1.80 -30.34 4.59
N TYR A 404 2.14 -29.06 4.48
CA TYR A 404 2.22 -28.34 3.23
C TYR A 404 3.65 -27.89 2.98
N ARG A 405 4.21 -28.36 1.87
CA ARG A 405 5.51 -27.92 1.34
C ARG A 405 5.26 -26.84 0.29
N MET A 406 5.88 -25.67 0.45
CA MET A 406 5.76 -24.57 -0.50
C MET A 406 7.11 -24.20 -1.11
N THR A 407 7.09 -23.65 -2.32
CA THR A 407 8.22 -23.06 -3.04
C THR A 407 7.81 -21.69 -3.55
N VAL A 408 8.72 -20.71 -3.42
CA VAL A 408 8.49 -19.32 -3.83
C VAL A 408 9.60 -18.91 -4.81
N ALA A 409 9.25 -18.09 -5.80
CA ALA A 409 10.18 -17.68 -6.86
C ALA A 409 11.40 -16.90 -6.32
N ASP A 410 12.60 -17.40 -6.64
CA ASP A 410 13.93 -16.82 -6.39
C ASP A 410 14.27 -16.51 -4.92
N TYR A 411 13.41 -16.87 -3.96
CA TYR A 411 13.47 -16.41 -2.57
C TYR A 411 13.29 -17.57 -1.60
N GLY A 412 14.08 -17.57 -0.52
CA GLY A 412 14.21 -18.72 0.40
C GLY A 412 13.37 -18.64 1.68
N LEU A 413 12.71 -17.51 1.95
CA LEU A 413 11.97 -17.28 3.19
C LEU A 413 10.59 -16.67 2.92
N VAL A 414 9.61 -17.04 3.74
CA VAL A 414 8.28 -16.40 3.79
C VAL A 414 7.97 -15.92 5.21
N LEU A 415 7.11 -14.91 5.33
CA LEU A 415 6.62 -14.48 6.63
C LEU A 415 5.38 -15.31 7.00
N ALA A 416 5.57 -16.27 7.92
CA ALA A 416 4.53 -17.23 8.28
C ALA A 416 4.42 -17.47 9.78
N GLY A 417 3.29 -18.01 10.22
CA GLY A 417 3.01 -18.23 11.63
C GLY A 417 1.59 -18.71 11.90
N ARG A 418 1.25 -18.86 13.17
CA ARG A 418 -0.09 -19.29 13.61
C ARG A 418 -0.64 -18.31 14.64
N ASP A 419 -1.96 -18.17 14.70
CA ASP A 419 -2.65 -17.32 15.68
C ASP A 419 -2.16 -15.86 15.67
N GLY A 420 -1.92 -15.30 14.47
CA GLY A 420 -1.45 -13.92 14.31
C GLY A 420 -0.04 -13.63 14.84
N LYS A 421 0.80 -14.66 15.00
CA LYS A 421 2.19 -14.56 15.46
C LYS A 421 3.17 -15.08 14.43
N PHE A 422 3.83 -14.17 13.73
CA PHE A 422 4.62 -14.49 12.54
C PHE A 422 6.13 -14.48 12.78
N GLN A 423 6.84 -15.18 11.90
CA GLN A 423 8.27 -15.02 11.69
C GLN A 423 8.71 -15.40 10.27
N TRP A 424 9.81 -14.80 9.78
CA TRP A 424 10.51 -15.26 8.61
C TRP A 424 10.99 -16.69 8.82
N VAL A 425 10.58 -17.58 7.92
CA VAL A 425 10.82 -19.03 8.03
C VAL A 425 11.11 -19.60 6.64
N GLY A 426 11.91 -20.66 6.58
CA GLY A 426 12.33 -21.26 5.32
C GLY A 426 11.16 -21.84 4.52
N VAL A 427 11.29 -21.82 3.20
CA VAL A 427 10.41 -22.61 2.31
C VAL A 427 11.06 -23.96 2.00
N SER A 428 10.28 -24.92 1.49
CA SER A 428 10.76 -26.28 1.20
C SER A 428 11.70 -26.35 -0.01
N GLY A 429 11.69 -25.34 -0.87
CA GLY A 429 12.59 -25.20 -2.01
C GLY A 429 12.61 -23.76 -2.52
N VAL A 430 13.60 -23.45 -3.35
CA VAL A 430 13.68 -22.19 -4.12
C VAL A 430 13.63 -22.57 -5.59
N SER A 431 12.80 -21.88 -6.37
CA SER A 431 12.69 -22.08 -7.82
C SER A 431 13.33 -20.95 -8.59
#